data_AF-A0A7R9G6U4-F1
#
_entry.id   AF-A0A7R9G6U4-F1
#
_cell.length_a   1.000
_cell.length_b   1.000
_cell.length_c   1.000
_cell.angle_alpha   90.00
_cell.angle_beta   90.00
_cell.angle_gamma   90.00
#
_symmetry.space_group_name_H-M   'P 1'
#
loop_
_entity.id
_entity.type
_entity.pdbx_description
1 polymer ?
#
loop_
_entity_poly.entity_id
_entity_poly.type
_entity_poly.pdbx_seq_one_letter_code
_entity_poly.pdbx_strand_id
1 'polypeptide(L)'
;MLMNVGPTKEGVIAPIYEERLRQMGTWLDINGEAIYSTRYWSVQNDANNTDVCAVYAISLVWPSNRQLTLGSVLLAEDATVTLFGYSGELTWTDTGSEILVDFPQRDLVSSDWAYAIKMVGATSR
;
A
#
# COMPACT_ATOMS: atom_id res chain seq x y z
N MET A 1 6.33 14.49 3.10
CA MET A 1 6.11 15.39 1.95
C MET A 1 5.47 16.68 2.44
N LEU A 2 5.77 17.81 1.81
CA LEU A 2 5.03 19.06 1.96
C LEU A 2 4.38 19.37 0.60
N MET A 3 3.07 19.59 0.56
CA MET A 3 2.36 19.88 -0.68
C MET A 3 1.91 21.34 -0.67
N ASN A 4 2.38 22.11 -1.66
CA ASN A 4 2.10 23.53 -1.77
C ASN A 4 0.81 23.74 -2.56
N VAL A 5 -0.11 24.56 -2.04
CA VAL A 5 -1.33 24.99 -2.74
C VAL A 5 -1.36 26.52 -2.75
N GLY A 6 -1.36 27.11 -3.94
CA GLY A 6 -1.41 28.56 -4.12
C GLY A 6 -2.85 29.06 -4.15
N PRO A 7 -3.28 29.93 -3.22
CA PRO A 7 -4.58 30.58 -3.33
C PRO A 7 -4.60 31.53 -4.53
N THR A 8 -5.80 31.83 -5.04
CA THR A 8 -5.99 32.85 -6.08
C THR A 8 -5.60 34.24 -5.54
N LYS A 9 -5.55 35.25 -6.42
CA LYS A 9 -5.28 36.64 -6.02
C LYS A 9 -6.27 37.16 -4.96
N GLU A 10 -7.46 36.58 -4.88
CA GLU A 10 -8.50 36.86 -3.90
C GLU A 10 -8.34 36.08 -2.57
N GLY A 11 -7.31 35.24 -2.44
CA GLY A 11 -7.06 34.44 -1.23
C GLY A 11 -7.89 33.15 -1.14
N VAL A 12 -8.54 32.72 -2.23
CA VAL A 12 -9.41 31.54 -2.26
C VAL A 12 -8.68 30.34 -2.86
N ILE A 13 -8.89 29.13 -2.32
CA ILE A 13 -8.41 27.90 -2.96
C ILE A 13 -9.32 27.60 -4.15
N ALA A 14 -8.74 27.48 -5.36
CA ALA A 14 -9.53 27.17 -6.54
C ALA A 14 -10.27 25.82 -6.34
N PRO A 15 -11.54 25.69 -6.77
CA PRO A 15 -12.34 24.48 -6.56
C PRO A 15 -11.67 23.19 -7.04
N ILE A 16 -10.86 23.28 -8.10
CA ILE A 16 -10.10 22.13 -8.60
C ILE A 16 -9.05 21.62 -7.59
N TYR A 17 -8.39 22.50 -6.84
CA TYR A 17 -7.42 22.10 -5.82
C TYR A 17 -8.12 21.50 -4.60
N GLU A 18 -9.25 22.06 -4.21
CA GLU A 18 -10.08 21.48 -3.15
C GLU A 18 -10.50 20.05 -3.50
N GLU A 19 -11.00 19.83 -4.72
CA GLU A 19 -11.41 18.51 -5.19
C GLU A 19 -10.24 17.50 -5.15
N ARG A 20 -9.06 17.88 -5.62
CA ARG A 20 -7.87 17.00 -5.55
C ARG A 20 -7.45 16.70 -4.11
N LEU A 21 -7.48 17.70 -3.23
CA LEU A 21 -7.19 17.54 -1.80
C LEU A 21 -8.17 16.57 -1.15
N ARG A 22 -9.47 16.68 -1.47
CA ARG A 22 -10.51 15.77 -0.98
C ARG A 22 -10.28 14.34 -1.48
N GLN A 23 -9.99 14.17 -2.76
CA GLN A 23 -9.65 12.85 -3.34
C GLN A 23 -8.44 12.21 -2.65
N MET A 24 -7.38 12.97 -2.42
CA MET A 24 -6.21 12.49 -1.66
C MET A 24 -6.59 12.14 -0.21
N GLY A 25 -7.42 12.94 0.43
CA GLY A 25 -7.92 12.67 1.78
C GLY A 25 -8.68 11.34 1.85
N THR A 26 -9.61 11.10 0.92
CA THR A 26 -10.34 9.83 0.83
C THR A 26 -9.41 8.64 0.64
N TRP A 27 -8.37 8.77 -0.19
CA TRP A 27 -7.41 7.70 -0.39
C TRP A 27 -6.58 7.42 0.87
N LEU A 28 -6.13 8.49 1.55
CA LEU A 28 -5.35 8.39 2.79
C LEU A 28 -6.17 7.86 3.96
N ASP A 29 -7.49 8.04 3.97
CA ASP A 29 -8.36 7.45 4.99
C ASP A 29 -8.33 5.91 4.92
N ILE A 30 -8.23 5.34 3.72
CA ILE A 30 -8.17 3.89 3.49
C ILE A 30 -6.75 3.35 3.60
N ASN A 31 -5.77 4.02 2.99
CA ASN A 31 -4.40 3.52 2.81
C ASN A 31 -3.37 4.19 3.73
N GLY A 32 -3.82 5.10 4.61
CA GLY A 32 -2.95 5.94 5.43
C GLY A 32 -2.03 5.15 6.35
N GLU A 33 -2.43 3.95 6.79
CA GLU A 33 -1.58 3.06 7.59
C GLU A 33 -0.27 2.70 6.85
N ALA A 34 -0.30 2.56 5.52
CA ALA A 34 0.88 2.27 4.71
C ALA A 34 1.79 3.50 4.50
N ILE A 35 1.36 4.69 4.93
CA ILE A 35 2.06 5.97 4.70
C ILE A 35 2.51 6.61 6.01
N TYR A 36 1.60 6.77 6.96
CA TYR A 36 1.86 7.46 8.22
C TYR A 36 2.67 6.56 9.16
N SER A 37 3.67 7.15 9.81
CA SER A 37 4.54 6.46 10.78
C SER A 37 5.33 5.26 10.23
N THR A 38 5.22 4.94 8.94
CA THR A 38 6.05 3.91 8.30
C THR A 38 7.50 4.38 8.18
N ARG A 39 8.40 3.43 7.95
CA ARG A 39 9.82 3.69 7.70
C ARG A 39 10.19 3.00 6.39
N TYR A 40 11.20 3.55 5.72
CA TYR A 40 11.71 2.93 4.51
C TYR A 40 12.22 1.53 4.84
N TRP A 41 11.95 0.58 3.95
CA TRP A 41 12.49 -0.76 4.10
C TRP A 41 13.95 -0.76 3.65
N SER A 42 14.91 -0.98 4.56
CA SER A 42 16.27 -1.37 4.13
C SER A 42 17.07 -2.25 5.10
N VAL A 43 16.49 -2.80 6.18
CA VAL A 43 17.28 -3.47 7.23
C VAL A 43 16.69 -4.86 7.54
N GLN A 44 17.55 -5.88 7.49
CA GLN A 44 17.22 -7.31 7.58
C GLN A 44 16.91 -7.78 9.02
N ASN A 45 17.33 -7.04 10.04
CA ASN A 45 16.92 -7.21 11.45
C ASN A 45 17.54 -6.06 12.23
N ASP A 46 16.76 -5.11 12.77
CA ASP A 46 17.31 -4.13 13.71
C ASP A 46 17.16 -4.74 15.11
N ALA A 47 18.27 -5.27 15.65
CA ALA A 47 18.30 -5.99 16.92
C ALA A 47 17.84 -5.16 18.13
N ASN A 48 17.69 -3.83 17.97
CA ASN A 48 17.21 -2.93 19.01
C ASN A 48 15.75 -2.45 18.83
N ASN A 49 15.10 -2.81 17.72
CA ASN A 49 13.67 -2.54 17.49
C ASN A 49 13.03 -3.72 16.74
N THR A 50 12.76 -4.78 17.48
CA THR A 50 12.25 -6.09 17.01
C THR A 50 10.81 -6.08 16.47
N ASP A 51 10.20 -4.92 16.24
CA ASP A 51 8.78 -4.78 15.90
C ASP A 51 8.54 -4.42 14.43
N VAL A 52 9.33 -5.00 13.50
CA VAL A 52 8.91 -5.02 12.09
C VAL A 52 7.81 -6.08 11.94
N CYS A 53 6.61 -5.75 12.41
CA CYS A 53 5.46 -6.66 12.37
C CYS A 53 4.82 -6.73 10.98
N ALA A 54 5.01 -5.71 10.15
CA ALA A 54 4.38 -5.65 8.85
C ALA A 54 5.23 -4.89 7.82
N VAL A 55 5.13 -5.37 6.59
CA VAL A 55 5.66 -4.75 5.39
C VAL A 55 4.49 -4.27 4.54
N TYR A 56 4.67 -3.10 3.92
CA TYR A 56 3.69 -2.56 2.99
C TYR A 56 4.27 -2.45 1.58
N ALA A 57 3.48 -2.82 0.57
CA ALA A 57 3.78 -2.53 -0.83
C ALA A 57 2.62 -1.77 -1.45
N ILE A 58 2.92 -0.78 -2.28
CA ILE A 58 1.92 0.08 -2.91
C ILE A 58 2.05 -0.06 -4.43
N SER A 59 1.00 -0.58 -5.07
CA SER A 59 0.90 -0.60 -6.52
C SER A 59 0.13 0.63 -7.02
N LEU A 60 0.67 1.32 -8.01
CA LEU A 60 0.00 2.46 -8.66
C LEU A 60 -0.98 2.02 -9.76
N VAL A 61 -0.97 0.73 -10.11
CA VAL A 61 -1.79 0.19 -11.19
C VAL A 61 -2.41 -1.13 -10.72
N TRP A 62 -3.68 -1.33 -11.04
CA TRP A 62 -4.33 -2.61 -10.79
C TRP A 62 -3.76 -3.68 -11.75
N PRO A 63 -3.31 -4.85 -11.26
CA PRO A 63 -2.75 -5.87 -12.13
C PRO A 63 -3.79 -6.41 -13.11
N SER A 64 -3.48 -6.41 -14.41
CA SER A 64 -4.40 -6.80 -15.48
C SER A 64 -4.74 -8.30 -15.44
N ASN A 65 -3.81 -9.13 -15.01
CA ASN A 65 -3.98 -10.58 -14.80
C ASN A 65 -4.44 -10.92 -13.37
N ARG A 66 -4.81 -9.92 -12.56
CA ARG A 66 -5.14 -10.07 -11.13
C ARG A 66 -4.00 -10.65 -10.28
N GLN A 67 -2.75 -10.62 -10.75
CA GLN A 67 -1.61 -11.06 -9.96
C GLN A 67 -0.58 -9.95 -9.83
N LEU A 68 -0.16 -9.69 -8.59
CA LEU A 68 0.96 -8.83 -8.29
C LEU A 68 2.19 -9.69 -8.00
N THR A 69 3.27 -9.43 -8.72
CA THR A 69 4.54 -10.14 -8.55
C THR A 69 5.48 -9.33 -7.66
N LEU A 70 6.01 -9.96 -6.61
CA LEU A 70 6.97 -9.37 -5.67
C LEU A 70 8.27 -10.16 -5.72
N GLY A 71 9.32 -9.57 -6.31
CA GLY A 71 10.63 -10.24 -6.48
C GLY A 71 11.61 -10.08 -5.31
N SER A 72 11.36 -9.14 -4.39
CA SER A 72 12.30 -8.78 -3.31
C SER A 72 11.84 -9.22 -1.91
N VAL A 73 10.70 -9.88 -1.81
CA VAL A 73 10.05 -10.26 -0.56
C VAL A 73 10.05 -11.78 -0.43
N LEU A 74 10.34 -12.26 0.78
CA LEU A 74 10.08 -13.62 1.23
C LEU A 74 8.94 -13.59 2.24
N LEU A 75 7.98 -14.50 2.13
CA LEU A 75 6.88 -14.64 3.08
C LEU A 75 7.08 -15.93 3.90
N ALA A 76 6.89 -15.84 5.21
CA ALA A 76 6.80 -17.02 6.06
C ALA A 76 5.58 -17.89 5.67
N GLU A 77 5.59 -19.18 5.99
CA GLU A 77 4.48 -20.09 5.66
C GLU A 77 3.14 -19.66 6.28
N ASP A 78 3.18 -19.01 7.44
CA ASP A 78 2.04 -18.45 8.17
C ASP A 78 1.79 -16.97 7.86
N ALA A 79 2.44 -16.41 6.84
CA ALA A 79 2.32 -15.00 6.50
C ALA A 79 0.90 -14.64 6.03
N THR A 80 0.40 -13.53 6.57
CA THR A 80 -0.91 -12.98 6.20
C THR A 80 -0.74 -11.80 5.25
N VAL A 81 -1.47 -11.84 4.12
CA VAL A 81 -1.48 -10.76 3.13
C VAL A 81 -2.88 -10.17 3.05
N THR A 82 -2.98 -8.85 3.21
CA THR A 82 -4.25 -8.11 3.16
C THR A 82 -4.14 -6.92 2.23
N LEU A 83 -5.28 -6.51 1.66
CA LEU A 83 -5.39 -5.35 0.77
C LEU A 83 -6.25 -4.28 1.43
N PHE A 84 -5.74 -3.06 1.54
CA PHE A 84 -6.52 -1.96 2.08
C PHE A 84 -7.75 -1.67 1.21
N GLY A 85 -8.90 -1.50 1.87
CA GLY A 85 -10.19 -1.35 1.20
C GLY A 85 -10.83 -2.67 0.72
N TYR A 86 -10.27 -3.82 1.09
CA TYR A 86 -10.86 -5.14 0.90
C TYR A 86 -11.01 -5.85 2.25
N SER A 87 -12.13 -6.54 2.48
CA SER A 87 -12.43 -7.18 3.77
C SER A 87 -11.85 -8.59 3.90
N GLY A 88 -11.32 -9.18 2.82
CA GLY A 88 -10.75 -10.52 2.82
C GLY A 88 -9.23 -10.53 2.84
N GLU A 89 -8.68 -11.71 3.13
CA GLU A 89 -7.25 -12.00 2.96
C GLU A 89 -6.95 -12.36 1.50
N LEU A 90 -5.74 -12.05 1.05
CA LEU A 90 -5.27 -12.39 -0.28
C LEU A 90 -4.56 -13.74 -0.26
N THR A 91 -4.81 -14.56 -1.28
CA THR A 91 -4.01 -15.76 -1.53
C THR A 91 -2.69 -15.36 -2.17
N TRP A 92 -1.63 -16.07 -1.82
CA TRP A 92 -0.31 -15.88 -2.39
C TRP A 92 0.37 -17.22 -2.63
N THR A 93 1.28 -17.25 -3.59
CA THR A 93 2.06 -18.43 -3.96
C THR A 93 3.53 -18.05 -4.08
N ASP A 94 4.41 -18.82 -3.43
CA ASP A 94 5.85 -18.71 -3.63
C ASP A 94 6.31 -19.60 -4.79
N THR A 95 6.94 -18.99 -5.79
CA THR A 95 7.51 -19.67 -6.96
C THR A 95 9.01 -20.00 -6.78
N GLY A 96 9.60 -19.64 -5.63
CA GLY A 96 11.02 -19.73 -5.32
C GLY A 96 11.83 -18.53 -5.83
N SER A 97 11.43 -17.94 -6.95
CA SER A 97 12.01 -16.69 -7.47
C SER A 97 11.18 -15.46 -7.14
N GLU A 98 9.87 -15.56 -6.99
CA GLU A 98 8.98 -14.42 -6.74
C GLU A 98 7.75 -14.87 -5.96
N ILE A 99 7.17 -13.95 -5.19
CA ILE A 99 5.85 -14.13 -4.57
C ILE A 99 4.80 -13.59 -5.53
N LEU A 100 3.80 -14.43 -5.85
CA LEU A 100 2.62 -14.04 -6.62
C LEU A 100 1.46 -13.85 -5.67
N VAL A 101 0.91 -12.63 -5.60
CA VAL A 101 -0.26 -12.29 -4.77
C VAL A 101 -1.48 -12.15 -5.68
N ASP A 102 -2.54 -12.91 -5.40
CA ASP A 102 -3.78 -12.85 -6.17
C ASP A 102 -4.69 -11.73 -5.65
N PHE A 103 -5.06 -10.83 -6.56
CA PHE A 103 -5.96 -9.72 -6.29
C PHE A 103 -7.43 -10.16 -6.49
N PRO A 104 -8.36 -9.63 -5.68
CA PRO A 104 -9.79 -9.90 -5.83
C PRO A 104 -10.33 -9.27 -7.12
N GLN A 105 -11.64 -9.33 -7.35
CA GLN A 105 -12.25 -8.51 -8.39
C GLN A 105 -12.18 -7.03 -7.99
N ARG A 106 -11.89 -6.15 -8.95
CA ARG A 106 -11.69 -4.71 -8.70
C ARG A 106 -12.89 -4.06 -7.99
N ASP A 107 -14.10 -4.48 -8.36
CA ASP A 107 -15.37 -3.95 -7.82
C ASP A 107 -15.56 -4.24 -6.32
N LEU A 108 -14.80 -5.18 -5.75
CA LEU A 108 -14.86 -5.54 -4.33
C LEU A 108 -13.95 -4.66 -3.46
N VAL A 109 -13.17 -3.76 -4.05
CA VAL A 109 -12.17 -2.95 -3.34
C VAL A 109 -12.56 -1.49 -3.37
N SER A 110 -12.59 -0.85 -2.20
CA SER A 110 -13.03 0.55 -2.06
C SER A 110 -11.94 1.58 -2.33
N SER A 111 -10.66 1.20 -2.35
CA SER A 111 -9.54 2.11 -2.64
C SER A 111 -9.43 2.42 -4.12
N ASP A 112 -9.28 3.70 -4.49
CA ASP A 112 -9.01 4.17 -5.86
C ASP A 112 -7.56 4.63 -6.04
N TRP A 113 -7.11 4.84 -7.29
CA TRP A 113 -5.78 5.38 -7.68
C TRP A 113 -4.55 4.52 -7.38
N ALA A 114 -4.38 4.06 -6.14
CA ALA A 114 -3.28 3.21 -5.71
C ALA A 114 -3.76 2.18 -4.69
N TYR A 115 -3.04 1.05 -4.64
CA TYR A 115 -3.46 -0.15 -3.93
C TYR A 115 -2.36 -0.58 -2.98
N ALA A 116 -2.58 -0.35 -1.69
CA ALA A 116 -1.64 -0.76 -0.65
C ALA A 116 -1.98 -2.18 -0.18
N ILE A 117 -0.97 -3.04 -0.16
CA ILE A 117 -1.03 -4.35 0.49
C ILE A 117 -0.19 -4.35 1.75
N LYS A 118 -0.68 -5.03 2.78
CA LYS A 118 -0.01 -5.28 4.05
C LYS A 118 0.35 -6.75 4.15
N MET A 119 1.62 -7.03 4.43
CA MET A 119 2.17 -8.36 4.57
C MET A 119 2.75 -8.50 5.97
N VAL A 120 2.18 -9.40 6.78
CA VAL A 120 2.66 -9.74 8.13
C VAL A 120 3.47 -11.03 8.01
N GLY A 121 4.67 -11.06 8.57
CA GLY A 121 5.61 -12.19 8.38
C GLY A 121 6.45 -12.11 7.10
N ALA A 122 6.59 -10.92 6.52
CA ALA A 122 7.43 -10.66 5.37
C ALA A 122 8.87 -10.31 5.76
N THR A 123 9.84 -10.90 5.06
CA THR A 123 11.28 -10.64 5.22
C THR A 123 11.92 -10.32 3.87
N SER A 124 13.09 -9.70 3.87
CA SER A 124 13.83 -9.44 2.64
C SER A 124 14.55 -10.70 2.19
N ARG A 125 14.55 -10.98 0.89
CA ARG A 125 15.41 -12.02 0.31
C ARG A 125 16.89 -11.71 0.49
#